data_AF-A0A3B8Q4G3-F1
#
_entry.id   AF-A0A3B8Q4G3-F1
#
_cell.length_a   1.000
_cell.length_b   1.000
_cell.length_c   1.000
_cell.angle_alpha   90.00
_cell.angle_beta   90.00
_cell.angle_gamma   90.00
#
_symmetry.space_group_name_H-M   'P 1'
#
loop_
_entity.id
_entity.type
_entity.pdbx_description
1 polymer ?
#
loop_
_entity_poly.entity_id
_entity_poly.type
_entity_poly.pdbx_seq_one_letter_code
_entity_poly.pdbx_strand_id
1 'polypeptide(L)'
;INSLVKQHTDTGQLYAEVSAAHTYIYARCRDNAEFRQLFADRVQRHLFADGALSVSNNIARYDARVAEIDRAIVAESARWGDFYRPSKPYRREVEWLEANRWMREVFFPSNHSIALKRFRDAKLFPTVDAPVWSQFGGTVPAGFTLTLASPTPEDAVYFTTTGVDPRQKGGGLDPMAQAYSAPIVIHAPTLLRARVRGGNQWSALTEAAFDPR
;
A
#
# COMPACT_ATOMS: atom_id res chain seq x y z
N ILE A 1 8.09 -21.75 5.61
CA ILE A 1 7.84 -20.64 6.57
C ILE A 1 7.32 -19.44 5.78
N ASN A 2 6.14 -18.92 6.12
CA ASN A 2 5.46 -17.86 5.36
C ASN A 2 5.78 -16.46 5.96
N SER A 3 5.85 -15.43 5.11
CA SER A 3 6.09 -14.01 5.49
C SER A 3 5.12 -13.46 6.54
N LEU A 4 3.94 -14.08 6.71
CA LEU A 4 2.98 -13.74 7.76
C LEU A 4 3.55 -13.90 9.18
N VAL A 5 4.40 -14.90 9.41
CA VAL A 5 4.91 -15.26 10.76
C VAL A 5 6.37 -14.89 10.94
N LYS A 6 7.19 -14.98 9.89
CA LYS A 6 8.62 -14.70 10.00
C LYS A 6 8.85 -13.20 10.24
N GLN A 7 9.51 -12.88 11.36
CA GLN A 7 9.84 -11.51 11.75
C GLN A 7 11.35 -11.25 11.81
N HIS A 8 12.16 -12.31 11.75
CA HIS A 8 13.61 -12.25 11.90
C HIS A 8 14.31 -12.78 10.65
N THR A 9 15.48 -12.22 10.37
CA THR A 9 16.47 -12.74 9.43
C THR A 9 17.01 -14.10 9.88
N ASP A 10 17.73 -14.79 8.99
CA ASP A 10 18.36 -16.07 9.34
C ASP A 10 19.49 -15.90 10.39
N THR A 11 19.93 -14.67 10.65
CA THR A 11 20.88 -14.30 11.71
C THR A 11 20.20 -13.79 12.99
N GLY A 12 18.86 -13.87 13.08
CA GLY A 12 18.10 -13.56 14.29
C GLY A 12 17.76 -12.09 14.51
N GLN A 13 18.20 -11.18 13.63
CA GLN A 13 17.80 -9.75 13.70
C GLN A 13 16.38 -9.56 13.21
N LEU A 14 15.59 -8.69 13.85
CA LEU A 14 14.28 -8.27 13.35
C LEU A 14 14.42 -7.63 11.97
N TYR A 15 13.49 -7.92 11.06
CA TYR A 15 13.49 -7.30 9.71
C TYR A 15 13.42 -5.77 9.76
N ALA A 16 12.81 -5.22 10.81
CA ALA A 16 12.74 -3.78 11.05
C ALA A 16 14.10 -3.16 11.44
N GLU A 17 15.09 -3.95 11.85
CA GLU A 17 16.31 -3.49 12.52
C GLU A 17 17.60 -3.85 11.75
N VAL A 18 17.49 -4.49 10.58
CA VAL A 18 18.64 -5.06 9.88
C VAL A 18 19.63 -3.98 9.43
N SER A 19 20.83 -4.00 10.01
CA SER A 19 21.99 -3.15 9.69
C SER A 19 23.18 -3.96 9.13
N ALA A 20 22.92 -5.20 8.69
CA ALA A 20 23.93 -6.11 8.17
C ALA A 20 24.76 -5.52 7.02
N ALA A 21 25.97 -6.02 6.80
CA ALA A 21 26.92 -5.51 5.80
C ALA A 21 26.30 -5.33 4.40
N HIS A 22 25.41 -6.25 3.97
CA HIS A 22 24.77 -6.20 2.66
C HIS A 22 23.58 -5.22 2.58
N THR A 23 23.06 -4.75 3.72
CA THR A 23 21.97 -3.77 3.81
C THR A 23 22.40 -2.44 4.44
N TYR A 24 23.71 -2.24 4.65
CA TYR A 24 24.27 -1.07 5.33
C TYR A 24 23.81 0.25 4.71
N ILE A 25 23.91 0.39 3.38
CA ILE A 25 23.51 1.61 2.67
C ILE A 25 22.02 1.92 2.93
N TYR A 26 21.16 0.91 2.82
CA TYR A 26 19.74 1.07 3.11
C TYR A 26 19.51 1.49 4.57
N ALA A 27 20.18 0.86 5.52
CA ALA A 27 20.10 1.24 6.93
C ALA A 27 20.49 2.71 7.15
N ARG A 28 21.58 3.18 6.53
CA ARG A 28 22.01 4.59 6.59
C ARG A 28 21.00 5.55 5.96
N CYS A 29 20.35 5.16 4.86
CA CYS A 29 19.28 5.95 4.27
C CYS A 29 18.10 6.10 5.24
N ARG A 30 17.73 5.05 5.98
CA ARG A 30 16.61 5.11 6.94
C ARG A 30 16.84 6.07 8.11
N ASP A 31 18.08 6.41 8.44
CA ASP A 31 18.37 7.43 9.45
C ASP A 31 17.95 8.84 8.99
N ASN A 32 17.85 9.07 7.68
CA ASN A 32 17.43 10.32 7.09
C ASN A 32 15.88 10.47 7.10
N ALA A 33 15.38 11.56 7.70
CA ALA A 33 13.95 11.81 7.80
C ALA A 33 13.24 11.95 6.44
N GLU A 34 13.88 12.58 5.45
CA GLU A 34 13.31 12.75 4.12
C GLU A 34 13.27 11.44 3.34
N PHE A 35 14.25 10.55 3.55
CA PHE A 35 14.19 9.21 2.99
C PHE A 35 13.00 8.42 3.57
N ARG A 36 12.79 8.47 4.88
CA ARG A 36 11.63 7.82 5.51
C ARG A 36 10.31 8.40 5.00
N GLN A 37 10.23 9.71 4.80
CA GLN A 37 9.05 10.34 4.20
C GLN A 37 8.81 9.85 2.77
N LEU A 38 9.84 9.83 1.92
CA LEU A 38 9.73 9.32 0.55
C LEU A 38 9.34 7.84 0.51
N PHE A 39 9.87 7.04 1.44
CA PHE A 39 9.48 5.65 1.60
C PHE A 39 7.99 5.53 1.94
N ALA A 40 7.52 6.32 2.92
CA ALA A 40 6.12 6.34 3.31
C ALA A 40 5.20 6.73 2.15
N ASP A 41 5.59 7.73 1.35
CA ASP A 41 4.82 8.16 0.19
C ASP A 41 4.73 7.07 -0.89
N ARG A 42 5.81 6.28 -1.08
CA ARG A 42 5.77 5.11 -1.97
C ARG A 42 4.90 3.98 -1.42
N VAL A 43 4.94 3.76 -0.11
CA VAL A 43 4.04 2.80 0.54
C VAL A 43 2.59 3.23 0.30
N GLN A 44 2.26 4.50 0.52
CA GLN A 44 0.91 5.04 0.27
C GLN A 44 0.48 4.86 -1.19
N ARG A 45 1.34 5.24 -2.14
CA ARG A 45 1.06 5.12 -3.58
C ARG A 45 0.82 3.69 -4.04
N HIS A 46 1.57 2.73 -3.50
CA HIS A 46 1.55 1.37 -4.03
C HIS A 46 0.64 0.43 -3.27
N LEU A 47 0.44 0.60 -1.97
CA LEU A 47 -0.34 -0.35 -1.16
C LEU A 47 -1.82 0.03 -1.04
N PHE A 48 -2.19 1.28 -1.29
CA PHE A 48 -3.55 1.79 -1.10
C PHE A 48 -4.25 2.07 -2.42
N ALA A 49 -5.58 2.25 -2.37
CA ALA A 49 -6.42 2.56 -3.51
C ALA A 49 -6.13 1.65 -4.72
N ASP A 50 -5.85 2.24 -5.88
CA ASP A 50 -5.50 1.59 -7.15
C ASP A 50 -4.01 1.26 -7.27
N GLY A 51 -3.24 1.37 -6.18
CA GLY A 51 -1.81 1.08 -6.16
C GLY A 51 -1.47 -0.35 -6.58
N ALA A 52 -0.32 -0.51 -7.25
CA ALA A 52 0.09 -1.80 -7.84
C ALA A 52 0.22 -2.95 -6.82
N LEU A 53 0.45 -2.66 -5.54
CA LEU A 53 0.56 -3.60 -4.43
C LEU A 53 -0.66 -3.57 -3.50
N SER A 54 -1.77 -2.97 -3.91
CA SER A 54 -3.04 -3.08 -3.19
C SER A 54 -3.51 -4.54 -3.16
N VAL A 55 -4.33 -4.89 -2.16
CA VAL A 55 -4.82 -6.26 -2.00
C VAL A 55 -5.57 -6.72 -3.25
N SER A 56 -6.47 -5.88 -3.78
CA SER A 56 -7.24 -6.18 -4.98
C SER A 56 -6.35 -6.37 -6.21
N ASN A 57 -5.37 -5.51 -6.44
CA ASN A 57 -4.47 -5.61 -7.60
C ASN A 57 -3.50 -6.79 -7.50
N ASN A 58 -3.07 -7.16 -6.29
CA ASN A 58 -2.30 -8.39 -6.08
C ASN A 58 -3.14 -9.63 -6.37
N ILE A 59 -4.38 -9.69 -5.87
CA ILE A 59 -5.31 -10.80 -6.13
C ILE A 59 -5.60 -10.91 -7.63
N ALA A 60 -5.88 -9.80 -8.32
CA ALA A 60 -6.13 -9.81 -9.76
C ALA A 60 -4.94 -10.36 -10.56
N ARG A 61 -3.71 -9.95 -10.21
CA ARG A 61 -2.48 -10.48 -10.84
C ARG A 61 -2.27 -11.96 -10.54
N TYR A 62 -2.54 -12.38 -9.31
CA TYR A 62 -2.48 -13.78 -8.91
C TYR A 62 -3.49 -14.63 -9.68
N ASP A 63 -4.72 -14.16 -9.80
CA ASP A 63 -5.82 -14.83 -10.49
C ASP A 63 -5.55 -15.01 -11.98
N ALA A 64 -4.96 -14.01 -12.62
CA ALA A 64 -4.50 -14.14 -14.00
C ALA A 64 -3.52 -15.31 -14.18
N ARG A 65 -2.56 -15.48 -13.25
CA ARG A 65 -1.58 -16.59 -13.30
C ARG A 65 -2.21 -17.92 -12.94
N VAL A 66 -3.13 -17.96 -11.98
CA VAL A 66 -3.89 -19.16 -11.68
C VAL A 66 -4.65 -19.62 -12.92
N ALA A 67 -5.35 -18.71 -13.60
CA ALA A 67 -6.13 -19.03 -14.79
C ALA A 67 -5.27 -19.60 -15.94
N GLU A 68 -4.06 -19.08 -16.12
CA GLU A 68 -3.12 -19.59 -17.14
C GLU A 68 -2.75 -21.07 -16.94
N ILE A 69 -2.56 -21.51 -15.69
CA ILE A 69 -2.04 -22.86 -15.40
C ILE A 69 -3.10 -23.84 -14.87
N ASP A 70 -4.29 -23.35 -14.51
CA ASP A 70 -5.30 -24.13 -13.79
C ASP A 70 -5.62 -25.49 -14.43
N ARG A 71 -5.71 -25.54 -15.77
CA ARG A 71 -5.96 -26.79 -16.50
C ARG A 71 -4.76 -27.73 -16.47
N ALA A 72 -3.53 -27.21 -16.52
CA ALA A 72 -2.32 -28.02 -16.48
C ALA A 72 -2.16 -28.75 -15.13
N ILE A 73 -2.69 -28.16 -14.04
CA ILE A 73 -2.63 -28.77 -12.70
C ILE A 73 -3.38 -30.11 -12.63
N VAL A 74 -4.37 -30.36 -13.51
CA VAL A 74 -5.03 -31.67 -13.61
C VAL A 74 -4.02 -32.76 -13.98
N ALA A 75 -3.20 -32.51 -15.00
CA ALA A 75 -2.18 -33.45 -15.45
C ALA A 75 -1.06 -33.61 -14.42
N GLU A 76 -0.62 -32.51 -13.79
CA GLU A 76 0.36 -32.56 -12.69
C GLU A 76 -0.15 -33.42 -11.52
N SER A 77 -1.41 -33.23 -11.12
CA SER A 77 -2.04 -34.01 -10.06
C SER A 77 -2.13 -35.49 -10.42
N ALA A 78 -2.49 -35.81 -11.67
CA ALA A 78 -2.57 -37.20 -12.14
C ALA A 78 -1.20 -37.88 -12.24
N ARG A 79 -0.15 -37.16 -12.64
CA ARG A 79 1.18 -37.72 -12.86
C ARG A 79 2.02 -37.82 -11.59
N TRP A 80 1.88 -36.83 -10.70
CA TRP A 80 2.80 -36.61 -9.57
C TRP A 80 2.09 -36.45 -8.23
N GLY A 81 0.75 -36.42 -8.19
CA GLY A 81 0.01 -36.16 -6.95
C GLY A 81 0.31 -37.18 -5.84
N ASP A 82 0.61 -38.42 -6.20
CA ASP A 82 0.91 -39.53 -5.31
C ASP A 82 2.40 -39.68 -4.96
N PHE A 83 3.30 -38.96 -5.63
CA PHE A 83 4.76 -39.12 -5.50
C PHE A 83 5.25 -39.02 -4.06
N TYR A 84 4.77 -38.02 -3.30
CA TYR A 84 5.06 -37.87 -1.87
C TYR A 84 3.95 -38.39 -0.96
N ARG A 85 2.75 -38.68 -1.49
CA ARG A 85 1.58 -39.12 -0.72
C ARG A 85 0.85 -40.27 -1.41
N PRO A 86 1.45 -41.48 -1.43
CA PRO A 86 0.91 -42.61 -2.22
C PRO A 86 -0.54 -42.97 -1.85
N SER A 87 -0.91 -42.85 -0.57
CA SER A 87 -2.24 -43.18 -0.06
C SER A 87 -3.23 -42.00 -0.06
N LYS A 88 -2.76 -40.76 -0.30
CA LYS A 88 -3.61 -39.56 -0.36
C LYS A 88 -3.02 -38.55 -1.35
N PRO A 89 -3.14 -38.83 -2.67
CA PRO A 89 -2.53 -37.99 -3.69
C PRO A 89 -3.04 -36.55 -3.64
N TYR A 90 -2.17 -35.58 -3.91
CA TYR A 90 -2.57 -34.19 -4.11
C TYR A 90 -3.48 -34.06 -5.33
N ARG A 91 -4.58 -33.33 -5.18
CA ARG A 91 -5.57 -33.11 -6.23
C ARG A 91 -5.77 -31.63 -6.49
N ARG A 92 -6.00 -31.30 -7.76
CA ARG A 92 -6.38 -29.94 -8.14
C ARG A 92 -7.62 -29.48 -7.36
N GLU A 93 -8.66 -30.32 -7.33
CA GLU A 93 -9.97 -30.01 -6.77
C GLU A 93 -9.97 -29.83 -5.25
N VAL A 94 -8.91 -30.29 -4.57
CA VAL A 94 -8.78 -30.24 -3.12
C VAL A 94 -7.67 -29.25 -2.77
N GLU A 95 -6.41 -29.66 -2.82
CA GLU A 95 -5.32 -28.86 -2.26
C GLU A 95 -4.99 -27.61 -3.09
N TRP A 96 -5.05 -27.67 -4.43
CA TRP A 96 -4.76 -26.49 -5.26
C TRP A 96 -5.84 -25.42 -5.13
N LEU A 97 -7.13 -25.80 -5.23
CA LEU A 97 -8.23 -24.85 -5.06
C LEU A 97 -8.28 -24.29 -3.63
N GLU A 98 -8.01 -25.10 -2.61
CA GLU A 98 -7.93 -24.64 -1.22
C GLU A 98 -6.75 -23.67 -1.02
N ALA A 99 -5.57 -23.97 -1.55
CA ALA A 99 -4.42 -23.06 -1.48
C ALA A 99 -4.70 -21.72 -2.18
N ASN A 100 -5.34 -21.75 -3.35
CA ASN A 100 -5.73 -20.53 -4.06
C ASN A 100 -6.76 -19.71 -3.28
N ARG A 101 -7.73 -20.38 -2.63
CA ARG A 101 -8.68 -19.72 -1.72
C ARG A 101 -7.95 -19.06 -0.56
N TRP A 102 -7.05 -19.80 0.10
CA TRP A 102 -6.25 -19.28 1.21
C TRP A 102 -5.39 -18.08 0.81
N MET A 103 -4.80 -18.09 -0.39
CA MET A 103 -4.04 -16.94 -0.90
C MET A 103 -4.89 -15.67 -0.98
N ARG A 104 -6.13 -15.79 -1.48
CA ARG A 104 -7.08 -14.66 -1.64
C ARG A 104 -7.65 -14.18 -0.31
N GLU A 105 -8.10 -15.11 0.52
CA GLU A 105 -8.86 -14.81 1.73
C GLU A 105 -7.96 -14.51 2.93
N VAL A 106 -6.76 -15.07 2.97
CA VAL A 106 -5.87 -14.98 4.13
C VAL A 106 -4.56 -14.27 3.79
N PHE A 107 -3.80 -14.76 2.80
CA PHE A 107 -2.44 -14.29 2.57
C PHE A 107 -2.37 -12.81 2.17
N PHE A 108 -3.01 -12.42 1.06
CA PHE A 108 -2.91 -11.04 0.57
C PHE A 108 -3.47 -10.01 1.57
N PRO A 109 -4.67 -10.22 2.17
CA PRO A 109 -5.20 -9.30 3.18
C PRO A 109 -4.32 -9.21 4.43
N SER A 110 -3.90 -10.34 4.99
CA SER A 110 -3.10 -10.36 6.21
C SER A 110 -1.70 -9.78 5.99
N ASN A 111 -1.07 -10.10 4.86
CA ASN A 111 0.26 -9.61 4.54
C ASN A 111 0.26 -8.08 4.35
N HIS A 112 -0.80 -7.50 3.80
CA HIS A 112 -0.95 -6.05 3.69
C HIS A 112 -0.94 -5.38 5.07
N SER A 113 -1.82 -5.82 5.98
CA SER A 113 -1.91 -5.27 7.34
C SER A 113 -0.61 -5.47 8.14
N ILE A 114 0.00 -6.65 8.03
CA ILE A 114 1.27 -6.96 8.70
C ILE A 114 2.42 -6.11 8.14
N ALA A 115 2.49 -5.90 6.83
CA ALA A 115 3.51 -5.05 6.21
C ALA A 115 3.40 -3.61 6.71
N LEU A 116 2.20 -3.04 6.74
CA LEU A 116 1.97 -1.69 7.28
C LEU A 116 2.39 -1.58 8.75
N LYS A 117 2.03 -2.57 9.58
CA LYS A 117 2.48 -2.62 10.97
C LYS A 117 4.01 -2.62 11.06
N ARG A 118 4.69 -3.48 10.29
CA ARG A 118 6.16 -3.56 10.28
C ARG A 118 6.81 -2.27 9.81
N PHE A 119 6.25 -1.57 8.82
CA PHE A 119 6.76 -0.27 8.40
C PHE A 119 6.59 0.80 9.48
N ARG A 120 5.46 0.82 10.20
CA ARG A 120 5.26 1.72 11.35
C ARG A 120 6.22 1.41 12.50
N ASP A 121 6.37 0.14 12.87
CA ASP A 121 7.32 -0.31 13.89
C ASP A 121 8.77 0.11 13.54
N ALA A 122 9.12 0.05 12.24
CA ALA A 122 10.42 0.48 11.71
C ALA A 122 10.52 2.01 11.48
N LYS A 123 9.50 2.81 11.84
CA LYS A 123 9.39 4.26 11.60
C LYS A 123 9.46 4.67 10.11
N LEU A 124 9.21 3.74 9.21
CA LEU A 124 9.21 3.93 7.75
C LEU A 124 7.85 4.36 7.19
N PHE A 125 6.79 4.24 7.98
CA PHE A 125 5.46 4.73 7.65
C PHE A 125 4.91 5.50 8.86
N PRO A 126 4.31 6.68 8.67
CA PRO A 126 3.82 7.49 9.78
C PRO A 126 2.66 6.81 10.50
N THR A 127 2.47 7.22 11.76
CA THR A 127 1.30 6.85 12.57
C THR A 127 0.11 7.76 12.29
N VAL A 128 0.34 8.96 11.74
CA VAL A 128 -0.69 9.82 11.18
C VAL A 128 -1.13 9.25 9.83
N ASP A 129 -2.39 8.85 9.73
CA ASP A 129 -2.96 8.28 8.52
C ASP A 129 -3.23 9.35 7.46
N ALA A 130 -3.21 8.94 6.19
CA ALA A 130 -3.43 9.84 5.07
C ALA A 130 -4.89 10.33 5.00
N PRO A 131 -5.16 11.45 4.29
CA PRO A 131 -6.52 11.95 4.14
C PRO A 131 -7.44 10.93 3.46
N VAL A 132 -8.69 10.88 3.89
CA VAL A 132 -9.79 10.17 3.23
C VAL A 132 -10.44 11.11 2.23
N TRP A 133 -10.74 10.60 1.04
CA TRP A 133 -11.31 11.34 -0.09
C TRP A 133 -12.72 10.83 -0.35
N SER A 134 -13.69 11.70 -0.65
CA SER A 134 -15.02 11.24 -1.08
C SER A 134 -14.97 10.45 -2.39
N GLN A 135 -14.00 10.78 -3.25
CA GLN A 135 -13.63 10.02 -4.43
C GLN A 135 -12.14 10.17 -4.69
N PHE A 136 -11.45 9.07 -4.98
CA PHE A 136 -10.02 9.07 -5.27
C PHE A 136 -9.75 9.19 -6.78
N GLY A 137 -9.86 10.41 -7.29
CA GLY A 137 -9.57 10.73 -8.69
C GLY A 137 -10.56 10.16 -9.71
N GLY A 138 -10.12 10.12 -10.97
CA GLY A 138 -10.87 9.62 -12.10
C GLY A 138 -11.80 10.66 -12.75
N THR A 139 -12.68 10.16 -13.61
CA THR A 139 -13.67 10.99 -14.30
C THR A 139 -14.77 11.44 -13.34
N VAL A 140 -15.09 12.72 -13.34
CA VAL A 140 -16.15 13.32 -12.51
C VAL A 140 -17.02 14.27 -13.33
N PRO A 141 -18.26 14.58 -12.91
CA PRO A 141 -19.02 15.65 -13.54
C PRO A 141 -18.34 17.02 -13.37
N ALA A 142 -18.47 17.91 -14.34
CA ALA A 142 -18.04 19.30 -14.18
C ALA A 142 -18.74 19.95 -12.96
N GLY A 143 -17.95 20.56 -12.07
CA GLY A 143 -18.44 21.13 -10.80
C GLY A 143 -18.55 20.14 -9.65
N PHE A 144 -17.99 18.93 -9.79
CA PHE A 144 -17.90 17.96 -8.71
C PHE A 144 -17.25 18.56 -7.45
N THR A 145 -17.89 18.37 -6.31
CA THR A 145 -17.41 18.83 -5.00
C THR A 145 -16.70 17.69 -4.27
N LEU A 146 -15.36 17.72 -4.31
CA LEU A 146 -14.53 16.80 -3.56
C LEU A 146 -14.51 17.20 -2.08
N THR A 147 -14.66 16.22 -1.20
CA THR A 147 -14.40 16.40 0.23
C THR A 147 -13.19 15.60 0.68
N LEU A 148 -12.42 16.19 1.57
CA LEU A 148 -11.29 15.57 2.25
C LEU A 148 -11.59 15.48 3.74
N ALA A 149 -11.12 14.42 4.40
CA ALA A 149 -11.24 14.25 5.84
C ALA A 149 -9.95 13.69 6.42
N SER A 150 -9.58 14.14 7.61
CA SER A 150 -8.60 13.43 8.42
C SER A 150 -9.28 12.24 9.11
N PRO A 151 -8.66 11.04 9.16
CA PRO A 151 -9.12 9.96 10.02
C PRO A 151 -9.20 10.33 11.51
N THR A 152 -8.37 11.28 11.94
CA THR A 152 -8.34 11.82 13.31
C THR A 152 -8.86 13.26 13.30
N PRO A 153 -10.00 13.57 13.97
CA PRO A 153 -10.66 14.88 13.86
C PRO A 153 -9.83 16.10 14.28
N GLU A 154 -8.86 15.93 15.19
CA GLU A 154 -8.01 17.04 15.64
C GLU A 154 -6.91 17.42 14.63
N ASP A 155 -6.63 16.54 13.65
CA ASP A 155 -5.55 16.74 12.71
C ASP A 155 -6.01 17.55 11.47
N ALA A 156 -5.14 18.41 10.97
CA ALA A 156 -5.45 19.26 9.83
C ALA A 156 -5.09 18.57 8.50
N VAL A 157 -5.97 18.69 7.50
CA VAL A 157 -5.66 18.30 6.11
C VAL A 157 -5.10 19.51 5.37
N TYR A 158 -3.97 19.31 4.70
CA TYR A 158 -3.39 20.29 3.78
C TYR A 158 -3.33 19.70 2.38
N PHE A 159 -3.63 20.54 1.39
CA PHE A 159 -3.66 20.12 -0.01
C PHE A 159 -3.14 21.18 -0.98
N THR A 160 -2.81 20.76 -2.19
CA THR A 160 -2.60 21.63 -3.35
C THR A 160 -3.40 21.09 -4.53
N THR A 161 -3.81 21.98 -5.44
CA THR A 161 -4.43 21.63 -6.72
C THR A 161 -3.48 21.82 -7.91
N THR A 162 -2.23 22.17 -7.64
CA THR A 162 -1.18 22.46 -8.64
C THR A 162 -0.24 21.28 -8.88
N GLY A 163 -0.48 20.15 -8.21
CA GLY A 163 0.40 18.98 -8.27
C GLY A 163 1.69 19.09 -7.44
N VAL A 164 1.87 20.16 -6.65
CA VAL A 164 3.00 20.31 -5.72
C VAL A 164 2.70 19.60 -4.40
N ASP A 165 3.70 19.03 -3.74
CA ASP A 165 3.49 18.45 -2.40
C ASP A 165 3.16 19.56 -1.38
N PRO A 166 2.07 19.46 -0.58
CA PRO A 166 1.77 20.45 0.47
C PRO A 166 2.83 20.53 1.59
N ARG A 167 3.73 19.53 1.68
CA ARG A 167 4.86 19.50 2.60
C ARG A 167 6.17 19.75 1.85
N GLN A 168 6.96 20.71 2.31
CA GLN A 168 8.32 20.93 1.84
C GLN A 168 9.32 19.95 2.45
N LYS A 169 10.46 19.79 1.78
CA LYS A 169 11.63 19.12 2.39
C LYS A 169 11.97 19.78 3.73
N GLY A 170 12.17 18.99 4.77
CA GLY A 170 12.36 19.47 6.14
C GLY A 170 11.07 19.62 6.95
N GLY A 171 9.90 19.42 6.35
CA GLY A 171 8.60 19.35 7.06
C GLY A 171 7.83 20.67 7.18
N GLY A 172 8.35 21.74 6.57
CA GLY A 172 7.62 23.01 6.44
C GLY A 172 6.37 22.88 5.57
N LEU A 173 5.44 23.82 5.72
CA LEU A 173 4.31 23.95 4.81
C LEU A 173 4.78 24.57 3.50
N ASP A 174 4.32 24.02 2.38
CA ASP A 174 4.56 24.65 1.08
C ASP A 174 3.72 25.93 0.93
N PRO A 175 4.23 27.02 0.31
CA PRO A 175 3.47 28.24 0.08
C PRO A 175 2.18 28.04 -0.72
N MET A 176 2.09 26.99 -1.54
CA MET A 176 0.89 26.65 -2.29
C MET A 176 -0.09 25.76 -1.51
N ALA A 177 0.30 25.29 -0.32
CA ALA A 177 -0.52 24.44 0.53
C ALA A 177 -1.69 25.22 1.12
N GLN A 178 -2.89 24.67 0.95
CA GLN A 178 -4.12 25.19 1.52
C GLN A 178 -4.59 24.27 2.64
N ALA A 179 -4.99 24.84 3.77
CA ALA A 179 -5.69 24.09 4.81
C ALA A 179 -7.11 23.80 4.32
N TYR A 180 -7.55 22.55 4.42
CA TYR A 180 -8.89 22.16 4.05
C TYR A 180 -9.90 22.66 5.08
N SER A 181 -10.84 23.50 4.62
CA SER A 181 -11.92 24.08 5.44
C SER A 181 -13.29 24.00 4.77
N ALA A 182 -13.34 23.73 3.46
CA ALA A 182 -14.56 23.63 2.67
C ALA A 182 -14.34 22.66 1.50
N PRO A 183 -15.42 22.08 0.93
CA PRO A 183 -15.35 21.24 -0.26
C PRO A 183 -14.64 21.93 -1.43
N ILE A 184 -13.87 21.15 -2.19
CA ILE A 184 -13.08 21.62 -3.32
C ILE A 184 -13.87 21.37 -4.60
N VAL A 185 -14.15 22.41 -5.37
CA VAL A 185 -14.92 22.30 -6.62
C VAL A 185 -13.98 22.04 -7.80
N ILE A 186 -14.24 20.97 -8.55
CA ILE A 186 -13.44 20.55 -9.70
C ILE A 186 -14.12 20.98 -11.00
N HIS A 187 -13.57 21.98 -11.67
CA HIS A 187 -14.08 22.52 -12.95
C HIS A 187 -13.17 22.26 -14.15
N ALA A 188 -11.91 21.89 -13.91
CA ALA A 188 -10.92 21.60 -14.94
C ALA A 188 -10.05 20.40 -14.50
N PRO A 189 -9.33 19.75 -15.42
CA PRO A 189 -8.40 18.69 -15.06
C PRO A 189 -7.46 19.13 -13.94
N THR A 190 -7.49 18.41 -12.81
CA THR A 190 -6.83 18.82 -11.58
C THR A 190 -6.00 17.67 -11.01
N LEU A 191 -4.71 17.92 -10.79
CA LEU A 191 -3.85 17.01 -10.01
C LEU A 191 -3.80 17.50 -8.56
N LEU A 192 -4.49 16.78 -7.68
CA LEU A 192 -4.60 17.14 -6.28
C LEU A 192 -3.64 16.31 -5.45
N ARG A 193 -2.90 16.96 -4.57
CA ARG A 193 -2.03 16.33 -3.58
C ARG A 193 -2.46 16.72 -2.19
N ALA A 194 -2.58 15.77 -1.28
CA ALA A 194 -3.02 16.02 0.08
C ALA A 194 -2.26 15.19 1.12
N ARG A 195 -2.10 15.77 2.31
CA ARG A 195 -1.54 15.15 3.52
C ARG A 195 -2.34 15.59 4.75
N VAL A 196 -2.38 14.72 5.75
CA VAL A 196 -2.79 15.09 7.12
C VAL A 196 -1.55 15.53 7.89
N ARG A 197 -1.70 16.52 8.77
CA ARG A 197 -0.70 16.93 9.74
C ARG A 197 -1.26 16.80 11.16
N GLY A 198 -0.74 15.84 11.90
CA GLY A 198 -1.04 15.63 13.32
C GLY A 198 0.12 16.07 14.20
N GLY A 199 -0.06 17.15 14.95
CA GLY A 199 1.02 17.83 15.68
C GLY A 199 2.20 18.18 14.75
N ASN A 200 3.36 17.57 15.02
CA ASN A 200 4.59 17.76 14.24
C ASN A 200 4.82 16.68 13.16
N GLN A 201 3.91 15.72 13.01
CA GLN A 201 4.06 14.62 12.06
C GLN A 201 3.14 14.79 10.86
N TRP A 202 3.68 14.51 9.68
CA TRP A 202 2.94 14.44 8.44
C TRP A 202 2.55 12.99 8.11
N SER A 203 1.36 12.81 7.56
CA SER A 203 0.98 11.56 6.90
C SER A 203 1.81 11.31 5.64
N ALA A 204 1.70 10.11 5.08
CA ALA A 204 2.15 9.86 3.72
C ALA A 204 1.33 10.65 2.69
N LEU A 205 1.92 10.90 1.51
CA LEU A 205 1.28 11.66 0.44
C LEU A 205 0.18 10.86 -0.23
N THR A 206 -0.99 11.48 -0.38
CA THR A 206 -2.01 11.03 -1.33
C THR A 206 -2.04 11.96 -2.53
N GLU A 207 -2.18 11.39 -3.71
CA GLU A 207 -2.23 12.11 -4.99
C GLU A 207 -3.30 11.46 -5.87
N ALA A 208 -4.17 12.28 -6.46
CA ALA A 208 -5.17 11.81 -7.40
C ALA A 208 -5.43 12.86 -8.49
N ALA A 209 -5.63 12.39 -9.72
CA ALA A 209 -5.99 13.22 -10.86
C ALA A 209 -7.50 13.14 -11.12
N PHE A 210 -8.14 14.29 -11.37
CA PHE A 210 -9.55 14.39 -11.73
C PHE A 210 -9.70 14.90 -13.15
N ASP A 211 -10.61 14.27 -13.91
CA ASP A 211 -10.96 14.62 -15.29
C ASP A 211 -12.45 15.00 -15.36
N PRO A 212 -12.82 16.29 -15.28
CA PRO A 212 -14.21 16.70 -15.33
C PRO A 212 -14.78 16.57 -16.76
N ARG A 213 -15.97 15.97 -16.87
CA ARG A 213 -16.73 15.80 -18.12
C ARG A 213 -18.16 16.32 -18.01
#